data_AF-A0A9E2PME4-F1
#
_entry.id   AF-A0A9E2PME4-F1
#
_cell.length_a   1.000
_cell.length_b   1.000
_cell.length_c   1.000
_cell.angle_alpha   90.00
_cell.angle_beta   90.00
_cell.angle_gamma   90.00
#
_symmetry.space_group_name_H-M   'P 1'
#
loop_
_entity.id
_entity.type
_entity.pdbx_description
1 polymer ?
#
loop_
_entity_poly.entity_id
_entity_poly.type
_entity_poly.pdbx_seq_one_letter_code
_entity_poly.pdbx_strand_id
1 'polypeptide(L)'
;MLADGLAAYRKRIENKLREQCTSEQNDLFHALLETIDAIIAFHAKCLAHLKQQQKTLPAKRRAEIIGALEQVPIQPALNFYEALISFAFMWHIDGCDSIGRFDQWMYPYYRADLEAGRITVDAAKDMLIEIWKDFDAHGGWHMILGGSDYNGKAAYNDFTRLCIETLHGMRRPNAGLRIRPDMPADVWDAMFDSLLSGSGNPALYNENAYIESVRKYTGASGNDLYDFAFGGCTEIMFDGLANVGSIDAGINLLDVLSSTVCEALSGASSFAEFIAVYKNNLRAVVNEVTCEINVNQHMKAVYRPQLIRTLFIDDCIDRGIEYNAGGARYNGSVCNVVGLANVANSLFAVKQLFDGTIRMDKEQFLAMLDKDYAGYENIFEQIKHFDKFGNSKGKIDEIANDIADFVFSEILKYRCWRANGFIVPSTILFVTYVEHGKYIRATPDGRKR
;
A
#
# COMPACT_ATOMS: atom_id res chain seq x y z
N MET A 1 1.61 13.12 16.65
CA MET A 1 0.74 12.58 17.72
C MET A 1 1.51 12.20 18.98
N LEU A 2 2.38 11.18 18.99
CA LEU A 2 3.08 10.75 20.22
C LEU A 2 3.90 11.86 20.92
N ALA A 3 4.55 12.72 20.13
CA ALA A 3 5.39 13.81 20.62
C ALA A 3 4.59 14.99 21.21
N ASP A 4 3.35 15.20 20.75
CA ASP A 4 2.60 16.43 21.03
C ASP A 4 1.32 16.19 21.85
N GLY A 5 0.70 15.01 21.71
CA GLY A 5 -0.60 14.68 22.28
C GLY A 5 -1.78 15.42 21.64
N LEU A 6 -3.00 14.96 21.86
CA LEU A 6 -4.23 15.59 21.33
C LEU A 6 -4.41 17.04 21.82
N ALA A 7 -3.90 17.39 23.00
CA ALA A 7 -3.97 18.75 23.54
C ALA A 7 -3.27 19.77 22.63
N ALA A 8 -2.15 19.40 22.01
CA ALA A 8 -1.45 20.26 21.07
C ALA A 8 -2.23 20.43 19.75
N TYR A 9 -2.85 19.37 19.24
CA TYR A 9 -3.71 19.45 18.05
C TYR A 9 -4.93 20.33 18.30
N ARG A 10 -5.58 20.21 19.46
CA ARG A 10 -6.66 21.12 19.89
C ARG A 10 -6.20 22.57 19.84
N LYS A 11 -5.06 22.88 20.45
CA LYS A 11 -4.50 24.24 20.45
C LYS A 11 -4.15 24.74 19.05
N ARG A 12 -3.61 23.88 18.17
CA ARG A 12 -3.35 24.20 16.75
C ARG A 12 -4.65 24.63 16.06
N ILE A 13 -5.73 23.85 16.23
CA ILE A 13 -7.04 24.15 15.62
C ILE A 13 -7.67 25.42 16.22
N GLU A 14 -7.62 25.60 17.53
CA GLU A 14 -8.11 26.83 18.19
C GLU A 14 -7.37 28.07 17.72
N ASN A 15 -6.07 27.97 17.43
CA ASN A 15 -5.31 29.06 16.83
C ASN A 15 -5.77 29.34 15.40
N LYS A 16 -6.02 28.30 14.58
CA LYS A 16 -6.56 28.47 13.22
C LYS A 16 -7.90 29.20 13.23
N LEU A 17 -8.79 28.88 14.18
CA LEU A 17 -10.09 29.58 14.35
C LEU A 17 -9.97 31.07 14.71
N ARG A 18 -8.81 31.54 15.18
CA ARG A 18 -8.55 32.97 15.44
C ARG A 18 -8.03 33.70 14.22
N GLU A 19 -7.61 32.97 13.19
CA GLU A 19 -7.23 33.52 11.89
C GLU A 19 -8.48 33.81 11.05
N GLN A 20 -8.32 34.54 9.95
CA GLN A 20 -9.40 34.76 9.00
C GLN A 20 -9.70 33.46 8.23
N CYS A 21 -10.83 32.82 8.56
CA CYS A 21 -11.27 31.56 7.94
C CYS A 21 -12.50 31.77 7.06
N THR A 22 -12.66 30.94 6.02
CA THR A 22 -13.94 30.82 5.30
C THR A 22 -15.01 30.13 6.16
N SER A 23 -16.27 30.13 5.72
CA SER A 23 -17.32 29.41 6.43
C SER A 23 -17.01 27.91 6.52
N GLU A 24 -16.55 27.32 5.42
CA GLU A 24 -16.22 25.89 5.33
C GLU A 24 -15.03 25.53 6.20
N GLN A 25 -14.02 26.40 6.29
CA GLN A 25 -12.88 26.20 7.19
C GLN A 25 -13.30 26.25 8.66
N ASN A 26 -14.18 27.20 9.03
CA ASN A 26 -14.72 27.26 10.39
C ASN A 26 -15.50 25.98 10.74
N ASP A 27 -16.38 25.52 9.85
CA ASP A 27 -17.15 24.29 10.05
C ASP A 27 -16.23 23.08 10.23
N LEU A 28 -15.20 22.96 9.40
CA LEU A 28 -14.20 21.90 9.51
C LEU A 28 -13.48 21.95 10.87
N PHE A 29 -12.96 23.11 11.27
CA PHE A 29 -12.21 23.24 12.52
C PHE A 29 -13.09 22.95 13.75
N HIS A 30 -14.35 23.36 13.74
CA HIS A 30 -15.29 22.97 14.79
C HIS A 30 -15.54 21.46 14.82
N ALA A 31 -15.74 20.81 13.66
CA ALA A 31 -15.88 19.36 13.58
C ALA A 31 -14.64 18.60 14.08
N LEU A 32 -13.43 19.14 13.84
CA LEU A 32 -12.19 18.56 14.36
C LEU A 32 -12.08 18.70 15.90
N LEU A 33 -12.49 19.84 16.47
CA LEU A 33 -12.55 20.00 17.93
C LEU A 33 -13.54 19.03 18.58
N GLU A 34 -14.72 18.86 17.99
CA GLU A 34 -15.72 17.88 18.42
C GLU A 34 -15.18 16.45 18.32
N THR A 35 -14.43 16.14 17.27
CA THR A 35 -13.76 14.84 17.12
C THR A 35 -12.75 14.59 18.25
N ILE A 36 -11.94 15.60 18.62
CA ILE A 36 -11.03 15.50 19.77
C ILE A 36 -11.82 15.30 21.07
N ASP A 37 -12.92 16.02 21.28
CA ASP A 37 -13.77 15.86 22.46
C ASP A 37 -14.38 14.45 22.54
N ALA A 38 -14.81 13.89 21.41
CA ALA A 38 -15.30 12.52 21.32
C ALA A 38 -14.22 11.49 21.68
N ILE A 39 -12.98 11.66 21.19
CA ILE A 39 -11.85 10.79 21.54
C ILE A 39 -11.55 10.87 23.05
N ILE A 40 -11.52 12.08 23.63
CA ILE A 40 -11.29 12.28 25.07
C ILE A 40 -12.41 11.64 25.90
N ALA A 41 -13.66 11.78 25.49
CA ALA A 41 -14.80 11.19 26.17
C ALA A 41 -14.76 9.65 26.10
N PHE A 42 -14.39 9.07 24.96
CA PHE A 42 -14.21 7.63 24.81
C PHE A 42 -13.05 7.12 25.68
N HIS A 43 -11.92 7.82 25.65
CA HIS A 43 -10.77 7.56 26.50
C HIS A 43 -11.15 7.52 28.00
N ALA A 44 -11.90 8.53 28.48
CA ALA A 44 -12.35 8.58 29.87
C ALA A 44 -13.25 7.38 30.24
N LYS A 45 -14.10 6.91 29.32
CA LYS A 45 -14.91 5.69 29.52
C LYS A 45 -14.03 4.44 29.63
N CYS A 46 -13.04 4.28 28.77
CA CYS A 46 -12.08 3.16 28.83
C CYS A 46 -11.32 3.16 30.16
N LEU A 47 -10.84 4.32 30.60
CA LEU A 47 -10.13 4.45 31.86
C LEU A 47 -11.01 4.12 33.08
N ALA A 48 -12.26 4.60 33.08
CA ALA A 48 -13.23 4.28 34.12
C ALA A 48 -13.54 2.77 34.15
N HIS A 49 -13.68 2.14 32.99
CA HIS A 49 -13.87 0.70 32.88
C HIS A 49 -12.69 -0.09 33.47
N LEU A 50 -11.45 0.27 33.09
CA LEU A 50 -10.24 -0.37 33.60
C LEU A 50 -10.11 -0.22 35.13
N LYS A 51 -10.48 0.93 35.69
CA LYS A 51 -10.49 1.15 37.15
C LYS A 51 -11.49 0.25 37.89
N GLN A 52 -12.60 -0.10 37.24
CA GLN A 52 -13.64 -0.99 37.81
C GLN A 52 -13.32 -2.49 37.64
N GLN A 53 -12.60 -2.88 36.58
CA GLN A 53 -12.30 -4.28 36.26
C GLN A 53 -11.17 -4.86 37.12
N GLN A 54 -11.48 -5.11 38.40
CA GLN A 54 -10.44 -5.54 39.34
C GLN A 54 -9.96 -6.98 39.17
N LYS A 55 -10.78 -7.85 38.55
CA LYS A 55 -10.58 -9.31 38.54
C LYS A 55 -10.00 -9.86 37.24
N THR A 56 -10.02 -9.09 36.16
CA THR A 56 -9.71 -9.57 34.80
C THR A 56 -8.23 -9.43 34.43
N LEU A 57 -7.50 -8.54 35.12
CA LEU A 57 -6.08 -8.27 34.88
C LEU A 57 -5.29 -8.28 36.19
N PRO A 58 -4.03 -8.77 36.19
CA PRO A 58 -3.13 -8.64 37.33
C PRO A 58 -3.03 -7.19 37.82
N ALA A 59 -3.05 -6.97 39.14
CA ALA A 59 -3.13 -5.63 39.72
C ALA A 59 -2.01 -4.70 39.25
N LYS A 60 -0.78 -5.22 39.14
CA LYS A 60 0.39 -4.46 38.65
C LYS A 60 0.18 -4.01 37.21
N ARG A 61 -0.17 -4.92 36.31
CA ARG A 61 -0.36 -4.60 34.88
C ARG A 61 -1.52 -3.64 34.66
N ARG A 62 -2.61 -3.81 35.41
CA ARG A 62 -3.74 -2.88 35.39
C ARG A 62 -3.33 -1.48 35.81
N ALA A 63 -2.54 -1.35 36.88
CA ALA A 63 -2.04 -0.06 37.35
C ALA A 63 -1.11 0.61 36.32
N GLU A 64 -0.24 -0.16 35.66
CA GLU A 64 0.62 0.34 34.57
C GLU A 64 -0.19 0.89 33.40
N ILE A 65 -1.19 0.14 32.89
CA ILE A 65 -2.05 0.60 31.79
C ILE A 65 -2.83 1.86 32.18
N ILE A 66 -3.42 1.88 33.39
CA ILE A 66 -4.16 3.05 33.90
C ILE A 66 -3.23 4.26 33.98
N GLY A 67 -2.03 4.10 34.54
CA GLY A 67 -1.05 5.19 34.66
C GLY A 67 -0.63 5.74 33.29
N ALA A 68 -0.41 4.87 32.30
CA ALA A 68 -0.12 5.30 30.95
C ALA A 68 -1.29 6.07 30.32
N LEU A 69 -2.51 5.56 30.41
CA LEU A 69 -3.71 6.22 29.87
C LEU A 69 -4.06 7.53 30.59
N GLU A 70 -3.63 7.72 31.84
CA GLU A 70 -3.78 9.03 32.50
C GLU A 70 -2.93 10.13 31.84
N GLN A 71 -1.88 9.75 31.11
CA GLN A 71 -1.02 10.63 30.32
C GLN A 71 -1.46 10.67 28.84
N VAL A 72 -1.50 9.52 28.16
CA VAL A 72 -1.71 9.41 26.71
C VAL A 72 -3.15 8.98 26.35
N PRO A 73 -3.67 9.33 25.15
CA PRO A 73 -3.05 10.12 24.08
C PRO A 73 -3.26 11.64 24.21
N ILE A 74 -3.82 12.12 25.33
CA ILE A 74 -4.15 13.54 25.49
C ILE A 74 -2.88 14.39 25.55
N GLN A 75 -1.90 13.94 26.34
CA GLN A 75 -0.58 14.56 26.48
C GLN A 75 0.47 13.75 25.71
N PRO A 76 1.67 14.32 25.48
CA PRO A 76 2.80 13.59 24.91
C PRO A 76 3.15 12.32 25.69
N ALA A 77 3.57 11.28 24.98
CA ALA A 77 4.19 10.11 25.61
C ALA A 77 5.55 10.51 26.20
N LEU A 78 5.85 10.05 27.41
CA LEU A 78 7.09 10.39 28.13
C LEU A 78 8.10 9.24 28.15
N ASN A 79 7.65 8.03 27.81
CA ASN A 79 8.44 6.80 27.84
C ASN A 79 7.92 5.80 26.79
N PHE A 80 8.64 4.71 26.60
CA PHE A 80 8.32 3.71 25.57
C PHE A 80 6.98 3.01 25.83
N TYR A 81 6.67 2.73 27.10
CA TYR A 81 5.43 2.07 27.46
C TYR A 81 4.21 2.95 27.16
N GLU A 82 4.26 4.23 27.52
CA GLU A 82 3.22 5.21 27.17
C GLU A 82 3.08 5.38 25.65
N ALA A 83 4.20 5.39 24.91
CA ALA A 83 4.17 5.48 23.46
C ALA A 83 3.44 4.28 22.82
N LEU A 84 3.72 3.05 23.30
CA LEU A 84 3.02 1.84 22.87
C LEU A 84 1.52 1.87 23.21
N ILE A 85 1.15 2.28 24.42
CA ILE A 85 -0.25 2.39 24.83
C ILE A 85 -0.99 3.46 24.01
N SER A 86 -0.34 4.61 23.76
CA SER A 86 -0.89 5.67 22.92
C SER A 86 -1.11 5.20 21.49
N PHE A 87 -0.13 4.49 20.92
CA PHE A 87 -0.23 3.88 19.60
C PHE A 87 -1.39 2.89 19.54
N ALA A 88 -1.43 1.90 20.45
CA ALA A 88 -2.48 0.89 20.46
C ALA A 88 -3.87 1.54 20.58
N PHE A 89 -4.06 2.48 21.51
CA PHE A 89 -5.34 3.16 21.69
C PHE A 89 -5.78 3.93 20.44
N MET A 90 -4.88 4.70 19.83
CA MET A 90 -5.22 5.49 18.64
C MET A 90 -5.41 4.64 17.39
N TRP A 91 -4.65 3.55 17.26
CA TRP A 91 -4.82 2.61 16.16
C TRP A 91 -6.21 1.96 16.18
N HIS A 92 -6.72 1.58 17.36
CA HIS A 92 -8.10 1.06 17.50
C HIS A 92 -9.20 2.09 17.16
N ILE A 93 -8.87 3.39 17.18
CA ILE A 93 -9.80 4.46 16.82
C ILE A 93 -9.78 4.74 15.31
N ASP A 94 -8.60 4.80 14.69
CA ASP A 94 -8.46 5.08 13.26
C ASP A 94 -8.71 3.82 12.40
N GLY A 95 -8.20 2.67 12.85
CA GLY A 95 -8.24 1.41 12.10
C GLY A 95 -7.45 1.49 10.80
N CYS A 96 -6.29 2.16 10.80
CA CYS A 96 -5.46 2.26 9.59
C CYS A 96 -4.86 0.89 9.19
N ASP A 97 -4.79 0.65 7.87
CA ASP A 97 -4.21 -0.57 7.31
C ASP A 97 -2.69 -0.64 7.56
N SER A 98 -2.01 0.49 7.48
CA SER A 98 -0.55 0.59 7.61
C SER A 98 -0.15 1.59 8.69
N ILE A 99 0.75 1.16 9.58
CA ILE A 99 1.26 1.98 10.69
C ILE A 99 2.54 2.74 10.36
N GLY A 100 2.93 2.75 9.08
CA GLY A 100 4.08 3.52 8.60
C GLY A 100 5.40 3.00 9.16
N ARG A 101 6.32 3.94 9.41
CA ARG A 101 7.72 3.71 9.80
C ARG A 101 7.86 3.47 11.30
N PHE A 102 7.19 2.44 11.79
CA PHE A 102 7.06 2.14 13.23
C PHE A 102 8.39 2.15 13.97
N ASP A 103 9.43 1.58 13.38
CA ASP A 103 10.76 1.54 13.98
C ASP A 103 11.43 2.91 14.08
N GLN A 104 11.04 3.89 13.27
CA GLN A 104 11.66 5.21 13.27
C GLN A 104 11.01 6.14 14.30
N TRP A 105 9.69 6.24 14.31
CA TRP A 105 8.99 7.17 15.21
C TRP A 105 8.86 6.61 16.65
N MET A 106 8.99 5.29 16.84
CA MET A 106 8.99 4.69 18.19
C MET A 106 10.39 4.62 18.82
N TYR A 107 11.46 4.55 18.01
CA TYR A 107 12.83 4.36 18.48
C TYR A 107 13.32 5.39 19.52
N PRO A 108 13.02 6.70 19.41
CA PRO A 108 13.45 7.67 20.42
C PRO A 108 12.98 7.32 21.84
N TYR A 109 11.77 6.77 21.98
CA TYR A 109 11.22 6.35 23.27
C TYR A 109 11.86 5.06 23.78
N TYR A 110 12.01 4.06 22.90
CA TYR A 110 12.68 2.80 23.22
C TYR A 110 14.11 3.03 23.70
N ARG A 111 14.90 3.79 22.92
CA ARG A 111 16.30 4.06 23.23
C ARG A 111 16.46 4.78 24.56
N ALA A 112 15.67 5.82 24.80
CA ALA A 112 15.73 6.61 26.02
C ALA A 112 15.41 5.79 27.28
N ASP A 113 14.47 4.84 27.18
CA ASP A 113 14.12 3.95 28.29
C ASP A 113 15.17 2.87 28.52
N LEU A 114 15.75 2.32 27.44
CA LEU A 114 16.82 1.33 27.53
C LEU A 114 18.07 1.94 28.17
N GLU A 115 18.49 3.12 27.72
CA GLU A 115 19.64 3.86 28.27
C GLU A 115 19.44 4.23 29.75
N ALA A 116 18.21 4.55 30.14
CA ALA A 116 17.87 4.88 31.52
C ALA A 116 17.60 3.65 32.41
N GLY A 117 17.66 2.43 31.86
CA GLY A 117 17.37 1.19 32.60
C GLY A 117 15.91 1.04 33.02
N ARG A 118 14.97 1.74 32.38
CA ARG A 118 13.53 1.65 32.65
C ARG A 118 12.90 0.40 32.03
N ILE A 119 13.50 -0.12 30.97
CA ILE A 119 13.07 -1.34 30.28
C ILE A 119 14.28 -2.20 29.93
N THR A 120 14.07 -3.51 29.81
CA THR A 120 15.04 -4.44 29.24
C THR A 120 14.66 -4.79 27.80
N VAL A 121 15.63 -5.28 27.01
CA VAL A 121 15.35 -5.75 25.64
C VAL A 121 14.27 -6.84 25.65
N ASP A 122 14.36 -7.82 26.55
CA ASP A 122 13.38 -8.91 26.65
C ASP A 122 11.97 -8.41 26.98
N ALA A 123 11.85 -7.44 27.90
CA ALA A 123 10.55 -6.84 28.22
C ALA A 123 9.96 -6.08 27.02
N ALA A 124 10.79 -5.43 26.21
CA ALA A 124 10.34 -4.78 24.97
C ALA A 124 9.91 -5.82 23.92
N LYS A 125 10.62 -6.96 23.79
CA LYS A 125 10.22 -8.08 22.91
C LYS A 125 8.83 -8.59 23.28
N ASP A 126 8.61 -8.88 24.56
CA ASP A 126 7.32 -9.39 25.04
C ASP A 126 6.18 -8.41 24.72
N MET A 127 6.41 -7.11 24.91
CA MET A 127 5.42 -6.08 24.58
C MET A 127 5.12 -6.00 23.09
N LEU A 128 6.15 -6.04 22.23
CA LEU A 128 5.98 -6.03 20.77
C LEU A 128 5.21 -7.25 20.29
N ILE A 129 5.53 -8.43 20.82
CA ILE A 129 4.82 -9.68 20.50
C ILE A 129 3.32 -9.56 20.80
N GLU A 130 2.96 -8.98 21.95
CA GLU A 130 1.55 -8.75 22.29
C GLU A 130 0.89 -7.71 21.38
N ILE A 131 1.61 -6.64 21.00
CA ILE A 131 1.11 -5.66 20.03
C ILE A 131 0.88 -6.32 18.66
N TRP A 132 1.78 -7.16 18.17
CA TRP A 132 1.59 -7.85 16.88
C TRP A 132 0.41 -8.83 16.90
N LYS A 133 0.19 -9.52 18.02
CA LYS A 133 -1.00 -10.37 18.21
C LYS A 133 -2.28 -9.55 18.20
N ASP A 134 -2.30 -8.42 18.92
CA ASP A 134 -3.46 -7.51 18.94
C ASP A 134 -3.71 -6.92 17.54
N PHE A 135 -2.65 -6.54 16.85
CA PHE A 135 -2.68 -6.01 15.49
C PHE A 135 -3.26 -7.03 14.51
N ASP A 136 -2.81 -8.29 14.54
CA ASP A 136 -3.36 -9.36 13.70
C ASP A 136 -4.83 -9.65 14.03
N ALA A 137 -5.18 -9.72 15.32
CA ALA A 137 -6.52 -10.03 15.78
C ALA A 137 -7.55 -8.98 15.36
N HIS A 138 -7.15 -7.71 15.24
CA HIS A 138 -8.05 -6.60 14.90
C HIS A 138 -7.81 -6.06 13.48
N GLY A 139 -7.22 -6.87 12.61
CA GLY A 139 -7.19 -6.60 11.17
C GLY A 139 -6.10 -5.63 10.71
N GLY A 140 -5.15 -5.29 11.57
CA GLY A 140 -3.97 -4.53 11.20
C GLY A 140 -3.19 -5.25 10.11
N TRP A 141 -2.76 -4.50 9.09
CA TRP A 141 -2.23 -5.12 7.88
C TRP A 141 -0.72 -4.97 7.75
N HIS A 142 -0.18 -3.75 7.75
CA HIS A 142 1.18 -3.49 7.29
C HIS A 142 1.99 -2.56 8.19
N MET A 143 3.31 -2.72 8.15
CA MET A 143 4.28 -1.75 8.67
C MET A 143 5.52 -1.73 7.77
N ILE A 144 6.26 -0.63 7.74
CA ILE A 144 7.53 -0.56 7.00
C ILE A 144 8.68 -0.30 7.98
N LEU A 145 9.79 -1.01 7.78
CA LEU A 145 10.98 -0.96 8.64
C LEU A 145 12.21 -0.52 7.87
N GLY A 146 13.16 0.09 8.60
CA GLY A 146 14.49 0.43 8.13
C GLY A 146 14.52 1.48 7.03
N GLY A 147 15.53 1.37 6.17
CA GLY A 147 15.78 2.26 5.04
C GLY A 147 16.53 3.53 5.42
N SER A 148 16.19 4.67 4.80
CA SER A 148 16.89 5.95 5.02
C SER A 148 16.23 6.87 6.05
N ASP A 149 17.05 7.67 6.74
CA ASP A 149 16.60 8.84 7.49
C ASP A 149 16.22 9.99 6.54
N TYR A 150 15.78 11.11 7.10
CA TYR A 150 15.42 12.32 6.35
C TYR A 150 16.55 12.91 5.51
N ASN A 151 17.80 12.51 5.75
CA ASN A 151 19.00 12.97 5.02
C ASN A 151 19.49 11.92 4.00
N GLY A 152 18.80 10.80 3.82
CA GLY A 152 19.19 9.73 2.91
C GLY A 152 20.26 8.77 3.45
N LYS A 153 20.59 8.85 4.74
CA LYS A 153 21.53 7.94 5.41
C LYS A 153 20.79 6.72 5.96
N ALA A 154 21.47 5.59 6.07
CA ALA A 154 20.90 4.39 6.69
C ALA A 154 20.34 4.69 8.09
N ALA A 155 19.10 4.27 8.34
CA ALA A 155 18.35 4.50 9.57
C ALA A 155 17.97 3.19 10.29
N TYR A 156 18.70 2.11 10.01
CA TYR A 156 18.58 0.87 10.78
C TYR A 156 19.10 1.09 12.19
N ASN A 157 18.29 0.71 13.18
CA ASN A 157 18.64 0.80 14.59
C ASN A 157 18.39 -0.55 15.29
N ASP A 158 18.80 -0.66 16.55
CA ASP A 158 18.60 -1.87 17.36
C ASP A 158 17.10 -2.21 17.52
N PHE A 159 16.22 -1.21 17.51
CA PHE A 159 14.78 -1.38 17.50
C PHE A 159 14.24 -1.90 16.15
N THR A 160 14.83 -1.51 15.01
CA THR A 160 14.54 -2.11 13.70
C THR A 160 14.79 -3.62 13.73
N ARG A 161 15.96 -4.03 14.24
CA ARG A 161 16.30 -5.45 14.41
C ARG A 161 15.32 -6.13 15.37
N LEU A 162 15.00 -5.48 16.49
CA LEU A 162 14.06 -6.01 17.48
C LEU A 162 12.67 -6.29 16.88
N CYS A 163 12.15 -5.36 16.08
CA CYS A 163 10.89 -5.53 15.38
C CYS A 163 10.94 -6.77 14.47
N ILE A 164 12.00 -6.93 13.67
CA ILE A 164 12.16 -8.11 12.78
C ILE A 164 12.21 -9.41 13.58
N GLU A 165 13.02 -9.47 14.65
CA GLU A 165 13.13 -10.66 15.50
C GLU A 165 11.77 -11.08 16.08
N THR A 166 10.94 -10.11 16.48
CA THR A 166 9.60 -10.40 17.05
C THR A 166 8.57 -10.85 16.03
N LEU A 167 8.83 -10.75 14.72
CA LEU A 167 7.95 -11.25 13.67
C LEU A 167 8.21 -12.72 13.31
N HIS A 168 9.23 -13.35 13.89
CA HIS A 168 9.57 -14.74 13.61
C HIS A 168 8.36 -15.66 13.85
N GLY A 169 7.88 -16.32 12.78
CA GLY A 169 6.71 -17.19 12.81
C GLY A 169 5.34 -16.47 12.83
N MET A 170 5.31 -15.13 12.75
CA MET A 170 4.07 -14.35 12.73
C MET A 170 3.61 -14.04 11.31
N ARG A 171 2.30 -14.14 11.07
CA ARG A 171 1.70 -13.78 9.78
C ARG A 171 1.56 -12.25 9.62
N ARG A 172 1.16 -11.56 10.68
CA ARG A 172 0.95 -10.12 10.69
C ARG A 172 1.66 -9.45 11.87
N PRO A 173 2.02 -8.16 11.76
CA PRO A 173 1.90 -7.30 10.58
C PRO A 173 2.67 -7.83 9.37
N ASN A 174 2.14 -7.63 8.16
CA ASN A 174 2.87 -7.83 6.91
C ASN A 174 3.96 -6.76 6.85
N ALA A 175 5.13 -7.06 7.39
CA ALA A 175 6.18 -6.09 7.55
C ALA A 175 6.95 -5.97 6.24
N GLY A 176 7.14 -4.75 5.76
CA GLY A 176 8.15 -4.45 4.78
C GLY A 176 9.48 -4.10 5.42
N LEU A 177 10.56 -4.43 4.74
CA LEU A 177 11.91 -3.96 5.04
C LEU A 177 12.47 -3.24 3.82
N ARG A 178 12.80 -1.96 3.99
CA ARG A 178 13.51 -1.17 2.97
C ARG A 178 14.97 -1.61 2.97
N ILE A 179 15.41 -2.21 1.88
CA ILE A 179 16.75 -2.76 1.70
C ILE A 179 17.65 -1.73 1.03
N ARG A 180 18.80 -1.50 1.67
CA ARG A 180 19.91 -0.71 1.16
C ARG A 180 21.18 -1.57 1.07
N PRO A 181 22.12 -1.21 0.18
CA PRO A 181 23.43 -1.88 0.12
C PRO A 181 24.25 -1.79 1.41
N ASP A 182 24.02 -0.76 2.23
CA ASP A 182 24.71 -0.49 3.50
C ASP A 182 23.92 -0.97 4.73
N MET A 183 22.93 -1.85 4.55
CA MET A 183 22.17 -2.44 5.66
C MET A 183 23.10 -3.26 6.58
N PRO A 184 23.07 -3.04 7.92
CA PRO A 184 23.92 -3.75 8.88
C PRO A 184 23.74 -5.28 8.86
N ALA A 185 24.83 -6.01 9.13
CA ALA A 185 24.86 -7.48 9.08
C ALA A 185 23.89 -8.13 10.08
N ASP A 186 23.74 -7.58 11.28
CA ASP A 186 22.81 -8.09 12.30
C ASP A 186 21.34 -7.93 11.90
N VAL A 187 21.01 -6.93 11.07
CA VAL A 187 19.68 -6.77 10.47
C VAL A 187 19.47 -7.78 9.35
N TRP A 188 20.51 -8.08 8.55
CA TRP A 188 20.47 -9.18 7.58
C TRP A 188 20.21 -10.52 8.26
N ASP A 189 20.93 -10.81 9.35
CA ASP A 189 20.79 -12.06 10.09
C ASP A 189 19.38 -12.21 10.67
N ALA A 190 18.86 -11.18 11.34
CA ALA A 190 17.48 -11.20 11.87
C ALA A 190 16.42 -11.38 10.77
N MET A 191 16.63 -10.77 9.60
CA MET A 191 15.73 -10.92 8.45
C MET A 191 15.74 -12.35 7.91
N PHE A 192 16.93 -12.96 7.74
CA PHE A 192 17.02 -14.34 7.28
C PHE A 192 16.42 -15.31 8.28
N ASP A 193 16.68 -15.14 9.57
CA ASP A 193 16.09 -15.97 10.63
C ASP A 193 14.55 -15.88 10.60
N SER A 194 14.00 -14.66 10.48
CA SER A 194 12.55 -14.47 10.35
C SER A 194 11.98 -15.17 9.11
N LEU A 195 12.62 -15.05 7.94
CA LEU A 195 12.15 -15.72 6.71
C LEU A 195 12.22 -17.25 6.82
N LEU A 196 13.24 -17.80 7.49
CA LEU A 196 13.40 -19.23 7.71
C LEU A 196 12.28 -19.84 8.58
N SER A 197 11.57 -19.02 9.35
CA SER A 197 10.36 -19.46 10.07
C SER A 197 9.21 -19.87 9.15
N GLY A 198 9.27 -19.52 7.85
CA GLY A 198 8.23 -19.78 6.87
C GLY A 198 7.05 -18.80 6.89
N SER A 199 7.14 -17.72 7.68
CA SER A 199 6.08 -16.71 7.79
C SER A 199 5.95 -15.79 6.57
N GLY A 200 7.01 -15.68 5.76
CA GLY A 200 7.09 -14.74 4.65
C GLY A 200 7.37 -13.29 5.06
N ASN A 201 7.64 -13.03 6.34
CA ASN A 201 8.00 -11.71 6.86
C ASN A 201 9.52 -11.56 7.08
N PRO A 202 10.11 -10.39 6.80
CA PRO A 202 9.51 -9.25 6.11
C PRO A 202 9.54 -9.38 4.58
N ALA A 203 8.64 -8.68 3.89
CA ALA A 203 8.74 -8.40 2.46
C ALA A 203 9.90 -7.43 2.18
N LEU A 204 10.66 -7.66 1.10
CA LEU A 204 11.90 -6.93 0.81
C LEU A 204 11.68 -5.89 -0.28
N TYR A 205 11.99 -4.62 0.01
CA TYR A 205 11.78 -3.49 -0.90
C TYR A 205 13.11 -2.86 -1.28
N ASN A 206 13.44 -2.81 -2.56
CA ASN A 206 14.63 -2.12 -3.05
C ASN A 206 14.45 -0.60 -2.90
N GLU A 207 15.07 -0.01 -1.88
CA GLU A 207 14.85 1.39 -1.54
C GLU A 207 15.27 2.35 -2.65
N ASN A 208 16.43 2.11 -3.28
CA ASN A 208 16.94 3.03 -4.31
C ASN A 208 15.96 3.13 -5.49
N ALA A 209 15.41 1.99 -5.92
CA ALA A 209 14.43 1.97 -7.01
C ALA A 209 13.12 2.70 -6.64
N TYR A 210 12.69 2.58 -5.38
CA TYR A 210 11.52 3.33 -4.88
C TYR A 210 11.80 4.82 -4.79
N ILE A 211 12.94 5.25 -4.25
CA ILE A 211 13.32 6.67 -4.18
C ILE A 211 13.36 7.30 -5.57
N GLU A 212 13.93 6.61 -6.56
CA GLU A 212 13.94 7.08 -7.96
C GLU A 212 12.54 7.25 -8.52
N SER A 213 11.66 6.27 -8.29
CA SER A 213 10.26 6.30 -8.74
C SER A 213 9.45 7.40 -8.05
N VAL A 214 9.60 7.54 -6.73
CA VAL A 214 8.98 8.58 -5.92
C VAL A 214 9.38 9.95 -6.45
N ARG A 215 10.69 10.21 -6.57
CA ARG A 215 11.22 11.48 -7.09
C ARG A 215 10.65 11.82 -8.47
N LYS A 216 10.51 10.81 -9.33
CA LYS A 216 10.09 11.01 -10.73
C LYS A 216 8.58 11.24 -10.87
N TYR A 217 7.76 10.61 -10.03
CA TYR A 217 6.32 10.51 -10.31
C TYR A 217 5.39 11.13 -9.27
N THR A 218 5.84 11.44 -8.06
CA THR A 218 4.95 11.94 -6.99
C THR A 218 5.11 13.43 -6.71
N GLY A 219 6.19 14.05 -7.19
CA GLY A 219 6.55 15.43 -6.84
C GLY A 219 7.16 15.59 -5.44
N ALA A 220 7.36 14.49 -4.70
CA ALA A 220 8.02 14.54 -3.40
C ALA A 220 9.48 14.96 -3.54
N SER A 221 9.95 15.79 -2.61
CA SER A 221 11.28 16.37 -2.62
C SER A 221 11.81 16.62 -1.22
N GLY A 222 13.09 16.99 -1.10
CA GLY A 222 13.72 17.24 0.20
C GLY A 222 13.65 16.00 1.10
N ASN A 223 13.27 16.22 2.36
CA ASN A 223 13.19 15.17 3.37
C ASN A 223 12.04 14.19 3.11
N ASP A 224 10.91 14.68 2.57
CA ASP A 224 9.71 13.88 2.30
C ASP A 224 9.99 12.74 1.31
N LEU A 225 11.00 12.90 0.44
CA LEU A 225 11.45 11.86 -0.49
C LEU A 225 11.83 10.55 0.23
N TYR A 226 12.43 10.65 1.41
CA TYR A 226 12.90 9.50 2.18
C TYR A 226 11.83 8.95 3.12
N ASP A 227 10.72 9.66 3.30
CA ASP A 227 9.63 9.28 4.20
C ASP A 227 8.51 8.49 3.51
N PHE A 228 8.82 7.92 2.36
CA PHE A 228 7.89 7.02 1.69
C PHE A 228 7.63 5.77 2.55
N ALA A 229 6.37 5.36 2.54
CA ALA A 229 5.85 4.16 3.18
C ALA A 229 4.94 3.43 2.19
N PHE A 230 4.17 2.45 2.67
CA PHE A 230 3.20 1.74 1.83
C PHE A 230 1.82 1.70 2.46
N GLY A 231 0.80 1.67 1.59
CA GLY A 231 -0.62 1.60 1.98
C GLY A 231 -1.03 0.23 2.51
N GLY A 232 -0.44 -0.83 1.99
CA GLY A 232 -0.60 -2.17 2.54
C GLY A 232 0.35 -3.21 1.94
N CYS A 233 0.52 -3.26 0.62
CA CYS A 233 1.49 -4.13 -0.03
C CYS A 233 2.64 -3.29 -0.59
N THR A 234 2.46 -2.67 -1.75
CA THR A 234 3.53 -1.93 -2.46
C THR A 234 3.08 -0.55 -2.94
N GLU A 235 1.88 -0.11 -2.51
CA GLU A 235 1.28 1.16 -2.91
C GLU A 235 2.03 2.31 -2.27
N ILE A 236 2.69 3.13 -3.09
CA ILE A 236 3.52 4.25 -2.61
C ILE A 236 2.65 5.22 -1.80
N MET A 237 3.06 5.45 -0.55
CA MET A 237 2.50 6.42 0.39
C MET A 237 3.62 7.27 0.98
N PHE A 238 3.27 8.26 1.79
CA PHE A 238 4.20 9.01 2.64
C PHE A 238 3.65 9.01 4.06
N ASP A 239 4.49 8.63 5.02
CA ASP A 239 4.08 8.47 6.42
C ASP A 239 3.56 9.80 6.98
N GLY A 240 2.29 9.84 7.41
CA GLY A 240 1.66 11.06 7.95
C GLY A 240 1.43 12.22 6.95
N LEU A 241 1.75 12.07 5.65
CA LEU A 241 1.77 13.20 4.70
C LEU A 241 0.83 13.03 3.49
N ALA A 242 0.22 11.85 3.31
CA ALA A 242 -0.40 11.51 2.04
C ALA A 242 -1.85 11.01 2.11
N ASN A 243 -2.62 11.37 1.08
CA ASN A 243 -3.86 10.70 0.70
C ASN A 243 -3.74 10.13 -0.71
N VAL A 244 -3.19 8.92 -0.80
CA VAL A 244 -3.12 8.16 -2.05
C VAL A 244 -4.19 7.08 -2.03
N GLY A 245 -4.99 6.99 -3.07
CA GLY A 245 -5.92 5.87 -3.22
C GLY A 245 -5.16 4.57 -3.48
N SER A 246 -5.15 3.68 -2.48
CA SER A 246 -4.60 2.33 -2.60
C SER A 246 -5.52 1.51 -3.51
N ILE A 247 -5.14 1.36 -4.78
CA ILE A 247 -5.93 0.63 -5.79
C ILE A 247 -7.33 1.26 -5.98
N ASP A 248 -7.43 2.58 -6.24
CA ASP A 248 -8.74 3.20 -6.59
C ASP A 248 -9.30 2.61 -7.89
N ALA A 249 -8.45 2.00 -8.72
CA ALA A 249 -8.85 1.26 -9.90
C ALA A 249 -7.81 0.20 -10.30
N GLY A 250 -8.24 -0.73 -11.17
CA GLY A 250 -7.40 -1.78 -11.71
C GLY A 250 -7.68 -2.04 -13.18
N ILE A 251 -6.62 -2.33 -13.94
CA ILE A 251 -6.69 -2.72 -15.35
C ILE A 251 -6.28 -4.18 -15.46
N ASN A 252 -7.22 -5.01 -15.90
CA ASN A 252 -6.95 -6.40 -16.25
C ASN A 252 -6.50 -6.47 -17.72
N LEU A 253 -5.19 -6.49 -17.95
CA LEU A 253 -4.62 -6.48 -19.30
C LEU A 253 -5.10 -7.68 -20.14
N LEU A 254 -5.32 -8.83 -19.48
CA LEU A 254 -5.74 -10.06 -20.15
C LEU A 254 -7.19 -10.00 -20.61
N ASP A 255 -8.06 -9.33 -19.87
CA ASP A 255 -9.46 -9.13 -20.26
C ASP A 255 -9.56 -8.25 -21.52
N VAL A 256 -8.78 -7.16 -21.55
CA VAL A 256 -8.66 -6.31 -22.76
C VAL A 256 -8.11 -7.12 -23.92
N LEU A 257 -7.08 -7.94 -23.70
CA LEU A 257 -6.51 -8.78 -24.75
C LEU A 257 -7.50 -9.82 -25.27
N SER A 258 -8.24 -10.49 -24.37
CA SER A 258 -9.25 -11.48 -24.73
C SER A 258 -10.31 -10.87 -25.65
N SER A 259 -10.76 -9.65 -25.34
CA SER A 259 -11.69 -8.91 -26.19
C SER A 259 -11.07 -8.54 -27.54
N THR A 260 -9.83 -8.01 -27.55
CA THR A 260 -9.12 -7.66 -28.79
C THR A 260 -8.86 -8.87 -29.70
N VAL A 261 -8.55 -10.05 -29.14
CA VAL A 261 -8.40 -11.29 -29.92
C VAL A 261 -9.68 -11.58 -30.70
N CYS A 262 -10.84 -11.51 -30.04
CA CYS A 262 -12.13 -11.77 -30.68
C CYS A 262 -12.49 -10.70 -31.73
N GLU A 263 -12.18 -9.44 -31.45
CA GLU A 263 -12.52 -8.29 -32.30
C GLU A 263 -11.64 -8.21 -33.56
N ALA A 264 -10.33 -8.37 -33.41
CA ALA A 264 -9.37 -7.87 -34.39
C ALA A 264 -8.51 -8.95 -35.05
N LEU A 265 -8.42 -10.17 -34.48
CA LEU A 265 -7.46 -11.16 -34.97
C LEU A 265 -7.71 -11.55 -36.43
N SER A 266 -8.94 -11.92 -36.79
CA SER A 266 -9.28 -12.31 -38.18
C SER A 266 -8.95 -11.23 -39.20
N GLY A 267 -9.20 -9.96 -38.86
CA GLY A 267 -9.01 -8.82 -39.78
C GLY A 267 -7.58 -8.28 -39.88
N ALA A 268 -6.74 -8.48 -38.85
CA ALA A 268 -5.38 -7.93 -38.84
C ALA A 268 -4.46 -8.67 -39.82
N SER A 269 -3.79 -7.98 -40.74
CA SER A 269 -2.91 -8.61 -41.74
C SER A 269 -1.55 -9.00 -41.16
N SER A 270 -1.16 -8.41 -40.04
CA SER A 270 0.11 -8.67 -39.37
C SER A 270 -0.01 -8.59 -37.85
N PHE A 271 0.98 -9.15 -37.14
CA PHE A 271 1.09 -9.02 -35.69
C PHE A 271 1.18 -7.54 -35.24
N ALA A 272 1.85 -6.70 -36.02
CA ALA A 272 1.99 -5.27 -35.72
C ALA A 272 0.63 -4.54 -35.77
N GLU A 273 -0.21 -4.85 -36.77
CA GLU A 273 -1.58 -4.31 -36.85
C GLU A 273 -2.43 -4.79 -35.67
N PHE A 274 -2.34 -6.07 -35.31
CA PHE A 274 -3.06 -6.62 -34.15
C PHE A 274 -2.66 -5.92 -32.84
N ILE A 275 -1.35 -5.78 -32.58
CA ILE A 275 -0.82 -5.07 -31.40
C ILE A 275 -1.27 -3.61 -31.37
N ALA A 276 -1.34 -2.94 -32.52
CA ALA A 276 -1.81 -1.56 -32.57
C ALA A 276 -3.27 -1.43 -32.11
N VAL A 277 -4.14 -2.38 -32.48
CA VAL A 277 -5.52 -2.42 -31.96
C VAL A 277 -5.54 -2.68 -30.46
N TYR A 278 -4.76 -3.64 -29.96
CA TYR A 278 -4.67 -3.93 -28.53
C TYR A 278 -4.23 -2.70 -27.72
N LYS A 279 -3.19 -2.00 -28.16
CA LYS A 279 -2.71 -0.76 -27.54
C LYS A 279 -3.76 0.36 -27.57
N ASN A 280 -4.54 0.46 -28.64
CA ASN A 280 -5.65 1.42 -28.71
C ASN A 280 -6.77 1.06 -27.72
N ASN A 281 -7.13 -0.22 -27.58
CA ASN A 281 -8.13 -0.67 -26.60
C ASN A 281 -7.64 -0.41 -25.16
N LEU A 282 -6.35 -0.68 -24.88
CA LEU A 282 -5.74 -0.33 -23.59
C LEU A 282 -5.83 1.17 -23.31
N ARG A 283 -5.57 2.03 -24.29
CA ARG A 283 -5.69 3.49 -24.12
C ARG A 283 -7.11 3.91 -23.75
N ALA A 284 -8.12 3.32 -24.39
CA ALA A 284 -9.52 3.59 -24.08
C ALA A 284 -9.85 3.19 -22.62
N VAL A 285 -9.41 2.01 -22.19
CA VAL A 285 -9.60 1.53 -20.81
C VAL A 285 -8.87 2.40 -19.78
N VAL A 286 -7.63 2.82 -20.06
CA VAL A 286 -6.90 3.76 -19.19
C VAL A 286 -7.67 5.08 -19.03
N ASN A 287 -8.23 5.61 -20.12
CA ASN A 287 -9.02 6.85 -20.09
C ASN A 287 -10.31 6.69 -19.25
N GLU A 288 -11.01 5.56 -19.39
CA GLU A 288 -12.21 5.26 -18.61
C GLU A 288 -11.89 5.14 -17.12
N VAL A 289 -10.92 4.30 -16.76
CA VAL A 289 -10.49 4.05 -15.38
C VAL A 289 -10.04 5.34 -14.68
N THR A 290 -9.29 6.19 -15.36
CA THR A 290 -8.82 7.45 -14.77
C THR A 290 -9.95 8.46 -14.56
N CYS A 291 -10.98 8.46 -15.42
CA CYS A 291 -12.22 9.20 -15.19
C CYS A 291 -12.96 8.68 -13.95
N GLU A 292 -13.08 7.36 -13.79
CA GLU A 292 -13.71 6.74 -12.61
C GLU A 292 -13.00 7.07 -11.31
N ILE A 293 -11.66 7.05 -11.29
CA ILE A 293 -10.86 7.50 -10.14
C ILE A 293 -11.29 8.92 -9.74
N ASN A 294 -11.39 9.83 -10.71
CA ASN A 294 -11.73 11.23 -10.45
C ASN A 294 -13.14 11.41 -9.91
N VAL A 295 -14.12 10.72 -10.49
CA VAL A 295 -15.51 10.71 -9.98
C VAL A 295 -15.55 10.16 -8.56
N ASN A 296 -14.90 9.01 -8.31
CA ASN A 296 -14.88 8.38 -6.99
C ASN A 296 -14.23 9.27 -5.93
N GLN A 297 -13.13 9.95 -6.26
CA GLN A 297 -12.48 10.87 -5.33
C GLN A 297 -13.36 12.07 -4.99
N HIS A 298 -14.02 12.66 -5.99
CA HIS A 298 -14.98 13.74 -5.76
C HIS A 298 -16.14 13.29 -4.85
N MET A 299 -16.72 12.12 -5.12
CA MET A 299 -17.80 11.56 -4.30
C MET A 299 -17.33 11.29 -2.86
N LYS A 300 -16.10 10.78 -2.66
CA LYS A 300 -15.53 10.59 -1.32
C LYS A 300 -15.40 11.91 -0.56
N ALA A 301 -14.96 12.99 -1.23
CA ALA A 301 -14.84 14.31 -0.62
C ALA A 301 -16.18 14.88 -0.17
N VAL A 302 -17.25 14.65 -0.93
CA VAL A 302 -18.60 15.16 -0.61
C VAL A 302 -19.29 14.33 0.47
N TYR A 303 -19.21 13.00 0.39
CA TYR A 303 -20.06 12.11 1.17
C TYR A 303 -19.35 11.34 2.29
N ARG A 304 -18.00 11.37 2.35
CA ARG A 304 -17.22 10.55 3.29
C ARG A 304 -16.04 11.32 3.90
N PRO A 305 -16.26 12.45 4.59
CA PRO A 305 -15.19 13.13 5.31
C PRO A 305 -14.53 12.20 6.34
N GLN A 306 -13.23 12.33 6.53
CA GLN A 306 -12.38 11.52 7.39
C GLN A 306 -11.73 12.42 8.46
N LEU A 307 -12.47 12.75 9.52
CA LEU A 307 -12.02 13.72 10.52
C LEU A 307 -10.81 13.24 11.33
N ILE A 308 -10.75 11.95 11.68
CA ILE A 308 -9.57 11.37 12.36
C ILE A 308 -8.31 11.52 11.48
N ARG A 309 -8.41 11.18 10.19
CA ARG A 309 -7.28 11.34 9.26
C ARG A 309 -6.93 12.81 9.02
N THR A 310 -7.94 13.68 8.98
CA THR A 310 -7.73 15.13 8.87
C THR A 310 -6.97 15.70 10.07
N LEU A 311 -7.10 15.09 11.26
CA LEU A 311 -6.30 15.48 12.44
C LEU A 311 -4.82 15.11 12.29
N PHE A 312 -4.52 13.93 11.74
CA PHE A 312 -3.17 13.35 11.84
C PHE A 312 -2.36 13.35 10.54
N ILE A 313 -2.98 13.67 9.40
CA ILE A 313 -2.28 13.79 8.13
C ILE A 313 -2.00 15.26 7.82
N ASP A 314 -0.72 15.60 7.70
CA ASP A 314 -0.32 16.93 7.28
C ASP A 314 -0.51 17.09 5.75
N ASP A 315 -0.96 18.23 5.24
CA ASP A 315 -1.10 19.54 5.90
C ASP A 315 -2.58 19.91 6.16
N CYS A 316 -3.47 18.94 6.41
CA CYS A 316 -4.93 19.13 6.45
C CYS A 316 -5.37 20.30 7.33
N ILE A 317 -4.90 20.35 8.59
CA ILE A 317 -5.24 21.41 9.53
C ILE A 317 -4.71 22.78 9.07
N ASP A 318 -3.46 22.83 8.59
CA ASP A 318 -2.84 24.10 8.22
C ASP A 318 -3.52 24.73 7.00
N ARG A 319 -3.93 23.89 6.05
CA ARG A 319 -4.66 24.30 4.85
C ARG A 319 -6.15 24.56 5.13
N GLY A 320 -6.69 24.02 6.23
CA GLY A 320 -8.13 24.04 6.51
C GLY A 320 -8.92 23.27 5.45
N ILE A 321 -8.38 22.15 4.97
CA ILE A 321 -9.01 21.31 3.94
C ILE A 321 -9.10 19.88 4.47
N GLU A 322 -10.28 19.28 4.36
CA GLU A 322 -10.55 17.91 4.78
C GLU A 322 -9.70 16.90 3.97
N TYR A 323 -9.34 15.78 4.60
CA TYR A 323 -8.45 14.75 4.04
C TYR A 323 -8.87 14.25 2.65
N ASN A 324 -10.13 13.81 2.46
CA ASN A 324 -10.63 13.36 1.16
C ASN A 324 -10.84 14.50 0.15
N ALA A 325 -11.09 15.72 0.61
CA ALA A 325 -11.13 16.93 -0.20
C ALA A 325 -9.74 17.41 -0.69
N GLY A 326 -8.65 16.78 -0.24
CA GLY A 326 -7.29 17.06 -0.73
C GLY A 326 -6.40 17.84 0.22
N GLY A 327 -6.70 17.83 1.52
CA GLY A 327 -5.90 18.55 2.52
C GLY A 327 -4.51 17.98 2.76
N ALA A 328 -4.28 16.70 2.46
CA ALA A 328 -2.97 16.07 2.63
C ALA A 328 -1.90 16.78 1.77
N ARG A 329 -0.63 16.72 2.21
CA ARG A 329 0.48 17.32 1.47
C ARG A 329 0.64 16.70 0.10
N TYR A 330 0.63 15.36 0.05
CA TYR A 330 0.66 14.57 -1.18
C TYR A 330 -0.68 13.91 -1.44
N ASN A 331 -1.21 14.09 -2.64
CA ASN A 331 -2.45 13.46 -3.07
C ASN A 331 -2.17 12.66 -4.33
N GLY A 332 -2.79 11.49 -4.44
CA GLY A 332 -2.66 10.70 -5.64
C GLY A 332 -3.53 9.47 -5.67
N SER A 333 -3.21 8.59 -6.60
CA SER A 333 -3.83 7.29 -6.74
C SER A 333 -2.85 6.29 -7.32
N VAL A 334 -2.97 5.03 -6.89
CA VAL A 334 -2.29 3.90 -7.51
C VAL A 334 -3.28 3.18 -8.42
N CYS A 335 -2.96 3.11 -9.71
CA CYS A 335 -3.70 2.31 -10.68
C CYS A 335 -3.03 0.95 -10.82
N ASN A 336 -3.71 -0.12 -10.40
CA ASN A 336 -3.14 -1.45 -10.45
C ASN A 336 -3.26 -2.05 -11.86
N VAL A 337 -2.22 -2.71 -12.35
CA VAL A 337 -2.16 -3.31 -13.67
C VAL A 337 -1.79 -4.78 -13.51
N VAL A 338 -2.70 -5.67 -13.92
CA VAL A 338 -2.59 -7.12 -13.69
C VAL A 338 -2.66 -7.93 -14.98
N GLY A 339 -2.19 -9.18 -14.94
CA GLY A 339 -2.27 -10.10 -16.07
C GLY A 339 -1.12 -10.00 -17.08
N LEU A 340 -0.07 -9.24 -16.78
CA LEU A 340 1.06 -9.00 -17.70
C LEU A 340 1.72 -10.29 -18.20
N ALA A 341 1.95 -11.27 -17.32
CA ALA A 341 2.57 -12.55 -17.70
C ALA A 341 1.70 -13.33 -18.70
N ASN A 342 0.38 -13.41 -18.47
CA ASN A 342 -0.56 -14.06 -19.39
C ASN A 342 -0.63 -13.33 -20.72
N VAL A 343 -0.61 -12.00 -20.71
CA VAL A 343 -0.60 -11.18 -21.92
C VAL A 343 0.68 -11.38 -22.72
N ALA A 344 1.85 -11.33 -22.08
CA ALA A 344 3.12 -11.56 -22.77
C ALA A 344 3.18 -12.94 -23.44
N ASN A 345 2.79 -13.98 -22.71
CA ASN A 345 2.73 -15.35 -23.24
C ASN A 345 1.67 -15.50 -24.36
N SER A 346 0.52 -14.83 -24.23
CA SER A 346 -0.56 -14.89 -25.21
C SER A 346 -0.18 -14.17 -26.49
N LEU A 347 0.41 -12.98 -26.38
CA LEU A 347 0.91 -12.21 -27.51
C LEU A 347 2.04 -12.94 -28.23
N PHE A 348 2.91 -13.66 -27.49
CA PHE A 348 3.89 -14.53 -28.10
C PHE A 348 3.21 -15.65 -28.93
N ALA A 349 2.21 -16.34 -28.39
CA ALA A 349 1.47 -17.37 -29.15
C ALA A 349 0.76 -16.79 -30.39
N VAL A 350 0.15 -15.61 -30.28
CA VAL A 350 -0.45 -14.90 -31.44
C VAL A 350 0.63 -14.54 -32.46
N LYS A 351 1.81 -14.09 -32.03
CA LYS A 351 2.94 -13.85 -32.95
C LYS A 351 3.35 -15.14 -33.67
N GLN A 352 3.41 -16.27 -32.96
CA GLN A 352 3.73 -17.58 -33.56
C GLN A 352 2.69 -18.03 -34.59
N LEU A 353 1.42 -17.61 -34.45
CA LEU A 353 0.38 -17.79 -35.47
C LEU A 353 0.68 -16.95 -36.73
N PHE A 354 0.98 -15.66 -36.58
CA PHE A 354 1.35 -14.79 -37.70
C PHE A 354 2.64 -15.21 -38.41
N ASP A 355 3.62 -15.70 -37.67
CA ASP A 355 4.89 -16.21 -38.21
C ASP A 355 4.72 -17.61 -38.87
N GLY A 356 3.53 -18.23 -38.76
CA GLY A 356 3.23 -19.54 -39.33
C GLY A 356 3.84 -20.74 -38.58
N THR A 357 4.31 -20.54 -37.35
CA THR A 357 4.77 -21.64 -36.48
C THR A 357 3.60 -22.46 -35.94
N ILE A 358 2.51 -21.80 -35.57
CA ILE A 358 1.22 -22.48 -35.37
C ILE A 358 0.60 -22.65 -36.76
N ARG A 359 0.39 -23.91 -37.18
CA ARG A 359 -0.15 -24.26 -38.50
C ARG A 359 -1.68 -24.31 -38.45
N MET A 360 -2.30 -23.13 -38.40
CA MET A 360 -3.74 -22.93 -38.29
C MET A 360 -4.11 -21.58 -38.90
N ASP A 361 -5.30 -21.43 -39.49
CA ASP A 361 -5.81 -20.11 -39.85
C ASP A 361 -6.40 -19.37 -38.63
N LYS A 362 -6.75 -18.08 -38.78
CA LYS A 362 -7.17 -17.27 -37.63
C LYS A 362 -8.56 -17.66 -37.15
N GLU A 363 -9.44 -18.07 -38.06
CA GLU A 363 -10.79 -18.53 -37.77
C GLU A 363 -10.78 -19.83 -36.95
N GLN A 364 -9.93 -20.78 -37.34
CA GLN A 364 -9.67 -22.01 -36.59
C GLN A 364 -9.05 -21.71 -35.23
N PHE A 365 -8.13 -20.73 -35.15
CA PHE A 365 -7.52 -20.33 -33.89
C PHE A 365 -8.55 -19.73 -32.92
N LEU A 366 -9.45 -18.89 -33.41
CA LEU A 366 -10.58 -18.38 -32.61
C LEU A 366 -11.52 -19.50 -32.18
N ALA A 367 -11.87 -20.41 -33.09
CA ALA A 367 -12.72 -21.57 -32.80
C ALA A 367 -12.08 -22.52 -31.76
N MET A 368 -10.76 -22.62 -31.73
CA MET A 368 -10.01 -23.37 -30.71
C MET A 368 -10.19 -22.73 -29.32
N LEU A 369 -10.05 -21.41 -29.22
CA LEU A 369 -10.23 -20.70 -27.95
C LEU A 369 -11.69 -20.79 -27.46
N ASP A 370 -12.66 -20.66 -28.35
CA ASP A 370 -14.09 -20.80 -28.00
C ASP A 370 -14.45 -22.21 -27.50
N LYS A 371 -13.73 -23.24 -27.97
CA LYS A 371 -13.86 -24.63 -27.51
C LYS A 371 -12.99 -24.97 -26.30
N ASP A 372 -12.34 -23.99 -25.67
CA ASP A 372 -11.43 -24.22 -24.54
C ASP A 372 -10.36 -25.30 -24.85
N TYR A 373 -9.81 -25.21 -26.08
CA TYR A 373 -8.85 -26.16 -26.66
C TYR A 373 -9.37 -27.57 -26.96
N ALA A 374 -10.65 -27.88 -26.73
CA ALA A 374 -11.20 -29.21 -27.01
C ALA A 374 -11.19 -29.54 -28.52
N GLY A 375 -10.59 -30.69 -28.87
CA GLY A 375 -10.39 -31.12 -30.25
C GLY A 375 -9.16 -30.50 -30.93
N TYR A 376 -8.34 -29.76 -30.17
CA TYR A 376 -7.11 -29.12 -30.63
C TYR A 376 -5.91 -29.47 -29.73
N GLU A 377 -5.91 -30.67 -29.17
CA GLU A 377 -4.94 -31.12 -28.15
C GLU A 377 -3.48 -31.00 -28.63
N ASN A 378 -3.22 -31.26 -29.91
CA ASN A 378 -1.89 -31.13 -30.49
C ASN A 378 -1.37 -29.68 -30.47
N ILE A 379 -2.23 -28.71 -30.77
CA ILE A 379 -1.87 -27.29 -30.75
C ILE A 379 -1.76 -26.79 -29.31
N PHE A 380 -2.65 -27.26 -28.43
CA PHE A 380 -2.57 -26.98 -27.00
C PHE A 380 -1.23 -27.44 -26.40
N GLU A 381 -0.80 -28.67 -26.69
CA GLU A 381 0.50 -29.17 -26.27
C GLU A 381 1.66 -28.40 -26.91
N GLN A 382 1.55 -28.00 -28.19
CA GLN A 382 2.54 -27.13 -28.84
C GLN A 382 2.70 -25.80 -28.08
N ILE A 383 1.59 -25.12 -27.73
CA ILE A 383 1.59 -23.84 -27.02
C ILE A 383 2.17 -23.98 -25.60
N LYS A 384 1.97 -25.10 -24.91
CA LYS A 384 2.60 -25.36 -23.60
C LYS A 384 4.11 -25.44 -23.68
N HIS A 385 4.65 -25.96 -24.79
CA HIS A 385 6.08 -26.08 -25.02
C HIS A 385 6.73 -24.79 -25.55
N PHE A 386 5.94 -23.76 -25.85
CA PHE A 386 6.52 -22.45 -26.12
C PHE A 386 7.20 -21.88 -24.90
N ASP A 387 8.19 -21.05 -25.16
CA ASP A 387 8.82 -20.22 -24.15
C ASP A 387 7.79 -19.42 -23.38
N LYS A 388 8.06 -19.17 -22.10
CA LYS A 388 7.18 -18.41 -21.20
C LYS A 388 7.97 -17.32 -20.49
N PHE A 389 7.30 -16.21 -20.22
CA PHE A 389 7.80 -15.10 -19.42
C PHE A 389 8.38 -15.59 -18.09
N GLY A 390 9.50 -14.99 -17.65
CA GLY A 390 10.18 -15.36 -16.41
C GLY A 390 11.26 -16.45 -16.53
N ASN A 391 11.60 -16.89 -17.74
CA ASN A 391 12.66 -17.89 -17.99
C ASN A 391 13.89 -17.30 -18.71
N SER A 392 14.12 -15.99 -18.59
CA SER A 392 15.27 -15.26 -19.16
C SER A 392 15.44 -15.41 -20.68
N LYS A 393 14.34 -15.34 -21.44
CA LYS A 393 14.34 -15.46 -22.90
C LYS A 393 13.88 -14.14 -23.52
N GLY A 394 14.81 -13.43 -24.16
CA GLY A 394 14.68 -12.03 -24.55
C GLY A 394 13.40 -11.66 -25.30
N LYS A 395 12.90 -12.50 -26.23
CA LYS A 395 11.75 -12.14 -27.08
C LYS A 395 10.42 -11.98 -26.33
N ILE A 396 10.18 -12.76 -25.28
CA ILE A 396 8.92 -12.65 -24.51
C ILE A 396 9.04 -11.53 -23.49
N ASP A 397 10.23 -11.39 -22.89
CA ASP A 397 10.51 -10.29 -21.97
C ASP A 397 10.44 -8.93 -22.70
N GLU A 398 10.83 -8.86 -23.97
CA GLU A 398 10.63 -7.68 -24.85
C GLU A 398 9.14 -7.34 -25.06
N ILE A 399 8.28 -8.35 -25.28
CA ILE A 399 6.83 -8.14 -25.39
C ILE A 399 6.26 -7.64 -24.06
N ALA A 400 6.66 -8.25 -22.94
CA ALA A 400 6.22 -7.83 -21.61
C ALA A 400 6.62 -6.37 -21.33
N ASN A 401 7.88 -6.00 -21.64
CA ASN A 401 8.38 -4.64 -21.49
C ASN A 401 7.62 -3.66 -22.37
N ASP A 402 7.40 -3.96 -23.66
CA ASP A 402 6.67 -3.07 -24.57
C ASP A 402 5.23 -2.79 -24.11
N ILE A 403 4.52 -3.81 -23.61
CA ILE A 403 3.16 -3.63 -23.09
C ILE A 403 3.16 -2.88 -21.75
N ALA A 404 4.06 -3.22 -20.84
CA ALA A 404 4.19 -2.55 -19.55
C ALA A 404 4.54 -1.07 -19.73
N ASP A 405 5.56 -0.77 -20.54
CA ASP A 405 5.99 0.60 -20.84
C ASP A 405 4.87 1.40 -21.48
N PHE A 406 4.13 0.80 -22.44
CA PHE A 406 3.00 1.45 -23.07
C PHE A 406 1.90 1.82 -22.06
N VAL A 407 1.40 0.84 -21.31
CA VAL A 407 0.26 1.08 -20.40
C VAL A 407 0.64 1.97 -19.22
N PHE A 408 1.86 1.83 -18.69
CA PHE A 408 2.36 2.67 -17.60
C PHE A 408 2.53 4.11 -18.08
N SER A 409 3.13 4.31 -19.26
CA SER A 409 3.30 5.65 -19.83
C SER A 409 1.97 6.30 -20.18
N GLU A 410 0.95 5.53 -20.57
CA GLU A 410 -0.39 6.05 -20.82
C GLU A 410 -1.06 6.52 -19.52
N ILE A 411 -1.00 5.72 -18.45
CA ILE A 411 -1.55 6.09 -17.12
C ILE A 411 -0.90 7.36 -16.58
N LEU A 412 0.42 7.50 -16.71
CA LEU A 412 1.18 8.65 -16.18
C LEU A 412 0.80 10.01 -16.80
N LYS A 413 0.06 10.02 -17.92
CA LYS A 413 -0.45 11.26 -18.53
C LYS A 413 -1.59 11.89 -17.74
N TYR A 414 -2.26 11.13 -16.88
CA TYR A 414 -3.47 11.56 -16.17
C TYR A 414 -3.15 12.07 -14.76
N ARG A 415 -4.10 12.81 -14.18
CA ARG A 415 -4.04 13.36 -12.82
C ARG A 415 -5.35 13.15 -12.10
N CYS A 416 -5.25 13.07 -10.78
CA CYS A 416 -6.38 12.96 -9.86
C CYS A 416 -7.17 14.27 -9.77
N TRP A 417 -8.47 14.18 -9.54
CA TRP A 417 -9.32 15.31 -9.16
C TRP A 417 -8.83 15.93 -7.85
N ARG A 418 -8.46 15.09 -6.88
CA ARG A 418 -7.97 15.53 -5.58
C ARG A 418 -6.65 16.28 -5.74
N ALA A 419 -6.68 17.59 -5.52
CA ALA A 419 -5.51 18.48 -5.52
C ALA A 419 -4.59 18.34 -6.76
N ASN A 420 -5.15 17.97 -7.92
CA ASN A 420 -4.38 17.66 -9.14
C ASN A 420 -3.24 16.63 -8.90
N GLY A 421 -3.51 15.66 -8.02
CA GLY A 421 -2.55 14.66 -7.56
C GLY A 421 -2.06 13.71 -8.64
N PHE A 422 -0.99 12.98 -8.34
CA PHE A 422 -0.41 12.02 -9.28
C PHE A 422 -1.27 10.75 -9.44
N ILE A 423 -1.17 10.10 -10.60
CA ILE A 423 -1.62 8.72 -10.78
C ILE A 423 -0.41 7.90 -11.17
N VAL A 424 -0.07 6.89 -10.36
CA VAL A 424 1.06 5.99 -10.64
C VAL A 424 0.57 4.58 -10.93
N PRO A 425 1.12 3.92 -11.97
CA PRO A 425 0.85 2.52 -12.21
C PRO A 425 1.57 1.64 -11.18
N SER A 426 0.98 0.51 -10.84
CA SER A 426 1.63 -0.53 -10.04
C SER A 426 1.17 -1.91 -10.52
N THR A 427 1.91 -2.96 -10.16
CA THR A 427 1.51 -4.34 -10.41
C THR A 427 1.48 -5.08 -9.08
N ILE A 428 0.26 -5.26 -8.58
CA ILE A 428 -0.03 -5.86 -7.28
C ILE A 428 -1.03 -6.98 -7.49
N LEU A 429 -0.64 -8.20 -7.13
CA LEU A 429 -1.51 -9.37 -7.20
C LEU A 429 -1.88 -9.77 -5.78
N PHE A 430 -3.10 -9.42 -5.38
CA PHE A 430 -3.71 -9.96 -4.16
C PHE A 430 -4.42 -11.27 -4.49
N VAL A 431 -5.21 -11.85 -3.58
CA VAL A 431 -6.02 -13.05 -3.89
C VAL A 431 -7.04 -12.83 -5.02
N THR A 432 -7.25 -11.59 -5.46
CA THR A 432 -8.20 -11.21 -6.51
C THR A 432 -7.83 -11.71 -7.90
N TYR A 433 -6.58 -12.15 -8.17
CA TYR A 433 -6.22 -12.69 -9.49
C TYR A 433 -7.09 -13.90 -9.88
N VAL A 434 -7.55 -14.69 -8.91
CA VAL A 434 -8.47 -15.81 -9.15
C VAL A 434 -9.81 -15.28 -9.65
N GLU A 435 -10.39 -14.30 -8.95
CA GLU A 435 -11.67 -13.70 -9.33
C GLU A 435 -11.60 -12.99 -10.68
N HIS A 436 -10.51 -12.26 -10.94
CA HIS A 436 -10.27 -11.61 -12.23
C HIS A 436 -10.14 -12.62 -13.38
N GLY A 437 -9.65 -13.84 -13.11
CA GLY A 437 -9.48 -14.89 -14.11
C GLY A 437 -10.76 -15.64 -14.48
N LYS A 438 -11.73 -15.78 -13.56
CA LYS A 438 -12.94 -16.60 -13.73
C LYS A 438 -13.81 -16.23 -14.94
N TYR A 439 -13.80 -14.95 -15.30
CA TYR A 439 -14.65 -14.42 -16.37
C TYR A 439 -13.92 -14.36 -17.72
N ILE A 440 -12.62 -14.67 -17.76
CA ILE A 440 -11.82 -14.66 -18.97
C ILE A 440 -11.97 -16.00 -19.69
N ARG A 441 -12.16 -15.95 -21.01
CA ARG A 441 -12.21 -17.15 -21.87
C ARG A 441 -10.86 -17.89 -21.89
N ALA A 442 -10.77 -18.99 -22.62
CA ALA A 442 -9.47 -19.56 -22.92
C ALA A 442 -8.60 -18.52 -23.65
N THR A 443 -7.33 -18.41 -23.28
CA THR A 443 -6.41 -17.38 -23.83
C THR A 443 -5.27 -18.02 -24.61
N PRO A 444 -4.67 -17.31 -25.59
CA PRO A 444 -3.65 -17.85 -26.49
C PRO A 444 -2.41 -18.45 -25.82
N ASP A 445 -2.12 -18.10 -24.56
CA ASP A 445 -1.00 -18.64 -23.78
C ASP A 445 -1.15 -20.11 -23.36
N GLY A 446 -2.31 -20.72 -23.61
CA GLY A 446 -2.67 -22.06 -23.18
C GLY A 446 -3.40 -22.10 -21.84
N ARG A 447 -3.81 -20.94 -21.29
CA ARG A 447 -4.68 -20.91 -20.12
C ARG A 447 -6.11 -21.23 -20.56
N LYS A 448 -6.70 -22.24 -19.92
CA LYS A 448 -8.12 -22.60 -20.09
C LYS A 448 -9.03 -21.65 -19.32
N ARG A 449 -10.32 -21.68 -19.64
CA ARG A 449 -11.35 -20.91 -18.94
C ARG A 449 -11.36 -21.19 -17.44
#